data_AF-A0A928Y0P7-F1
#
_entry.id   AF-A0A928Y0P7-F1
#
_cell.length_a   1.000
_cell.length_b   1.000
_cell.length_c   1.000
_cell.angle_alpha   90.00
_cell.angle_beta   90.00
_cell.angle_gamma   90.00
#
_symmetry.space_group_name_H-M   'P 1'
#
loop_
_entity.id
_entity.type
_entity.pdbx_description
1 polymer ?
#
loop_
_entity_poly.entity_id
_entity_poly.type
_entity_poly.pdbx_seq_one_letter_code
_entity_poly.pdbx_strand_id
1 'polypeptide(L)'
;MNDDTAIETAATAGEAAPGEGGTALPGPAIDALEGAAEANRLLLERLRAALLANEPLIDPAMLRGETAEEMEASFAAARELVARIREAVRKESAPAVPAGAPGRASPRPQGAFAKIRAGLEER
;
A
#
# COMPACT_ATOMS: atom_id res chain seq x y z
N MET A 1 -40.10 3.97 -19.62
CA MET A 1 -39.41 4.98 -20.45
C MET A 1 -39.87 6.32 -19.90
N ASN A 2 -38.93 6.99 -19.23
CA ASN A 2 -38.94 8.36 -18.73
C ASN A 2 -39.76 8.63 -17.44
N ASP A 3 -39.06 8.45 -16.32
CA ASP A 3 -39.30 9.15 -15.05
C ASP A 3 -39.00 10.64 -15.24
N ASP A 4 -40.04 11.46 -15.26
CA ASP A 4 -39.93 12.92 -15.30
C ASP A 4 -39.79 13.48 -13.87
N THR A 5 -38.55 13.81 -13.56
CA THR A 5 -38.08 15.02 -12.88
C THR A 5 -39.14 15.90 -12.16
N ALA A 6 -39.13 15.85 -10.83
CA ALA A 6 -39.61 16.96 -9.99
C ALA A 6 -38.71 17.10 -8.76
N ILE A 7 -37.60 17.81 -8.92
CA ILE A 7 -36.80 18.33 -7.80
C ILE A 7 -37.43 19.69 -7.44
N GLU A 8 -38.36 19.67 -6.49
CA GLU A 8 -38.90 20.89 -5.90
C GLU A 8 -37.84 21.52 -4.99
N THR A 9 -37.32 22.65 -5.46
CA THR A 9 -36.32 23.47 -4.76
C THR A 9 -37.06 24.38 -3.78
N ALA A 10 -37.11 23.99 -2.51
CA ALA A 10 -37.58 24.86 -1.43
C ALA A 10 -36.40 25.65 -0.87
N ALA A 11 -36.13 26.80 -1.48
CA ALA A 11 -35.34 27.86 -0.87
C ALA A 11 -36.26 28.66 0.07
N THR A 12 -36.05 28.53 1.39
CA THR A 12 -36.52 29.51 2.37
C THR A 12 -35.30 30.19 2.97
N ALA A 13 -35.04 31.40 2.48
CA ALA A 13 -34.09 32.32 3.07
C ALA A 13 -34.78 33.15 4.17
N GLY A 14 -34.27 33.01 5.39
CA GLY A 14 -33.94 34.15 6.23
C GLY A 14 -35.08 34.82 7.00
N GLU A 15 -35.26 34.41 8.25
CA GLU A 15 -35.62 35.35 9.32
C GLU A 15 -34.61 35.18 10.47
N ALA A 16 -33.79 36.22 10.66
CA ALA A 16 -32.76 36.28 11.68
C ALA A 16 -33.25 37.18 12.81
N ALA A 17 -33.13 36.73 14.06
CA ALA A 17 -32.53 37.43 15.22
C ALA A 17 -32.76 36.59 16.51
N PRO A 18 -32.23 36.97 17.69
CA PRO A 18 -31.02 36.37 18.24
C PRO A 18 -31.27 35.79 19.64
N GLY A 19 -30.96 34.52 19.85
CA GLY A 19 -31.09 33.86 21.14
C GLY A 19 -29.73 33.33 21.58
N GLU A 20 -29.08 34.07 22.47
CA GLU A 20 -27.92 33.61 23.23
C GLU A 20 -28.26 32.30 23.94
N GLY A 21 -27.79 31.21 23.37
CA GLY A 21 -27.92 29.87 23.91
C GLY A 21 -26.61 29.13 23.67
N GLY A 22 -25.49 29.74 24.08
CA GLY A 22 -24.26 29.00 24.30
C GLY A 22 -24.50 28.01 25.43
N THR A 23 -25.21 26.91 25.17
CA THR A 23 -25.18 25.73 26.01
C THR A 23 -23.75 25.21 25.92
N ALA A 24 -22.89 25.77 26.77
CA ALA A 24 -21.63 25.15 27.12
C ALA A 24 -21.95 23.68 27.39
N LEU A 25 -21.40 22.79 26.57
CA LEU A 25 -21.51 21.37 26.82
C LEU A 25 -21.06 21.17 28.27
N PRO A 26 -21.82 20.41 29.09
CA PRO A 26 -21.41 20.17 30.46
C PRO A 26 -20.00 19.57 30.43
N GLY A 27 -19.08 20.10 31.24
CA GLY A 27 -17.68 19.62 31.33
C GLY A 27 -17.49 18.10 31.17
N PRO A 28 -18.26 17.23 31.85
CA PRO A 28 -18.13 15.78 31.68
C PRO A 28 -18.40 15.24 30.26
N ALA A 29 -19.21 15.93 29.45
CA ALA A 29 -19.47 15.54 28.05
C ALA A 29 -18.30 15.92 27.13
N ILE A 30 -17.61 17.03 27.41
CA ILE A 30 -16.40 17.44 26.68
C ILE A 30 -15.27 16.44 26.98
N ASP A 31 -15.05 16.14 28.27
CA ASP A 31 -14.03 15.17 28.69
C ASP A 31 -14.28 13.78 28.08
N ALA A 32 -15.54 13.34 28.00
CA ALA A 32 -15.91 12.08 27.39
C ALA A 32 -15.65 12.05 25.87
N LEU A 33 -15.92 13.14 25.16
CA LEU A 33 -15.66 13.26 23.73
C LEU A 33 -14.16 13.27 23.44
N GLU A 34 -13.37 14.01 24.23
CA GLU A 34 -11.92 14.02 24.13
C GLU A 34 -11.32 12.63 24.42
N GLY A 35 -11.82 11.94 25.46
CA GLY A 35 -11.42 10.58 25.77
C GLY A 35 -11.75 9.59 24.64
N ALA A 36 -12.91 9.74 24.00
CA ALA A 36 -13.29 8.93 22.84
C ALA A 36 -12.40 9.20 21.61
N ALA A 37 -12.05 10.48 21.36
CA ALA A 37 -11.15 10.85 20.29
C ALA A 37 -9.74 10.28 20.50
N GLU A 38 -9.23 10.30 21.73
CA GLU A 38 -7.93 9.71 22.06
C GLU A 38 -7.92 8.19 21.91
N ALA A 39 -8.98 7.51 22.38
CA ALA A 39 -9.14 6.08 22.18
C ALA A 39 -9.17 5.73 20.68
N ASN A 40 -9.86 6.53 19.86
CA ASN A 40 -9.89 6.34 18.42
C ASN A 40 -8.50 6.50 17.78
N ARG A 41 -7.75 7.55 18.14
CA ARG A 41 -6.36 7.75 17.67
C ARG A 41 -5.48 6.54 17.98
N LEU A 42 -5.54 6.02 19.21
CA LEU A 42 -4.78 4.84 19.61
C LEU A 42 -5.18 3.57 18.83
N LEU A 43 -6.48 3.41 18.50
CA LEU A 43 -6.95 2.30 17.68
C LEU A 43 -6.42 2.40 16.25
N LEU A 44 -6.44 3.58 15.65
CA LEU A 44 -5.91 3.82 14.31
C LEU A 44 -4.39 3.61 14.24
N GLU A 45 -3.64 4.01 15.27
CA GLU A 45 -2.21 3.73 15.36
C GLU A 45 -1.92 2.22 15.44
N ARG A 46 -2.69 1.49 16.23
CA ARG A 46 -2.59 0.02 16.31
C ARG A 46 -2.94 -0.64 14.98
N LEU A 47 -3.98 -0.15 14.29
CA LEU A 47 -4.35 -0.62 12.96
C LEU A 47 -3.21 -0.40 11.97
N ARG A 48 -2.64 0.82 11.93
CA ARG A 48 -1.48 1.15 11.08
C ARG A 48 -0.32 0.20 11.34
N ALA A 49 0.01 -0.05 12.61
CA ALA A 49 1.09 -0.97 12.98
C ALA A 49 0.81 -2.42 12.51
N ALA A 50 -0.42 -2.90 12.67
CA ALA A 50 -0.82 -4.24 12.23
C ALA A 50 -0.77 -4.39 10.70
N LEU A 51 -1.18 -3.36 9.95
CA LEU A 51 -1.12 -3.36 8.49
C LEU A 51 0.33 -3.37 7.97
N LEU A 52 1.21 -2.55 8.55
CA LEU A 52 2.63 -2.52 8.20
C LEU A 52 3.35 -3.83 8.55
N ALA A 53 2.97 -4.48 9.66
CA ALA A 53 3.51 -5.79 10.02
C ALA A 53 3.15 -6.88 9.01
N ASN A 54 1.97 -6.79 8.38
CA ASN A 54 1.55 -7.76 7.36
C ASN A 54 2.26 -7.58 6.01
N GLU A 55 2.63 -6.35 5.63
CA GLU A 55 3.37 -6.08 4.38
C GLU A 55 4.50 -5.06 4.62
N PRO A 56 5.68 -5.55 5.06
CA PRO A 56 6.81 -4.68 5.44
C PRO A 56 7.45 -3.89 4.29
N LEU A 57 7.12 -4.20 3.03
CA LEU A 57 7.62 -3.44 1.87
C LEU A 57 6.87 -2.13 1.64
N ILE A 58 5.72 -1.93 2.29
CA ILE A 58 4.98 -0.67 2.20
C ILE A 58 5.66 0.36 3.09
N ASP A 59 6.01 1.51 2.51
CA ASP A 59 6.52 2.65 3.26
C ASP A 59 5.41 3.22 4.19
N PRO A 60 5.68 3.40 5.49
CA PRO A 60 4.74 4.04 6.41
C PRO A 60 4.16 5.38 5.91
N ALA A 61 4.92 6.16 5.13
CA ALA A 61 4.47 7.43 4.56
C ALA A 61 3.34 7.28 3.52
N MET A 62 3.11 6.07 3.01
CA MET A 62 2.02 5.74 2.08
C MET A 62 0.70 5.41 2.78
N LEU A 63 0.68 5.23 4.11
CA LEU A 63 -0.51 4.92 4.90
C LEU A 63 -1.10 6.19 5.51
N ARG A 64 -2.03 6.80 4.77
CA ARG A 64 -2.73 8.05 5.13
C ARG A 64 -4.19 7.77 5.49
N GLY A 65 -4.81 8.71 6.21
CA GLY A 65 -6.20 8.62 6.63
C GLY A 65 -6.37 8.94 8.12
N GLU A 66 -7.51 9.54 8.45
CA GLU A 66 -7.94 9.85 9.82
C GLU A 66 -9.05 8.91 10.29
N THR A 67 -9.57 8.07 9.40
CA THR A 67 -10.54 7.02 9.70
C THR A 67 -9.99 5.62 9.36
N ALA A 68 -10.65 4.59 9.86
CA ALA A 68 -10.26 3.21 9.57
C ALA A 68 -10.45 2.90 8.08
N GLU A 69 -11.55 3.35 7.49
CA GLU A 69 -11.90 3.14 6.08
C GLU A 69 -10.88 3.81 5.15
N GLU A 70 -10.48 5.05 5.46
CA GLU A 70 -9.45 5.76 4.70
C GLU A 70 -8.10 5.04 4.78
N MET A 71 -7.74 4.56 5.98
CA MET A 71 -6.49 3.85 6.20
C MET A 71 -6.46 2.52 5.44
N GLU A 72 -7.56 1.77 5.44
CA GLU A 72 -7.72 0.53 4.68
C GLU A 72 -7.67 0.77 3.17
N ALA A 73 -8.32 1.83 2.68
CA ALA A 73 -8.26 2.22 1.27
C ALA A 73 -6.83 2.61 0.85
N SER A 74 -6.14 3.40 1.68
CA SER A 74 -4.74 3.78 1.47
C SER A 74 -3.82 2.56 1.45
N PHE A 75 -4.05 1.60 2.35
CA PHE A 75 -3.30 0.34 2.39
C PHE A 75 -3.54 -0.52 1.15
N ALA A 76 -4.79 -0.64 0.70
CA ALA A 76 -5.13 -1.38 -0.51
C ALA A 76 -4.42 -0.80 -1.75
N ALA A 77 -4.42 0.54 -1.89
CA ALA A 77 -3.71 1.21 -2.97
C ALA A 77 -2.18 1.00 -2.91
N ALA A 78 -1.58 1.09 -1.71
CA ALA A 78 -0.16 0.84 -1.51
C ALA A 78 0.22 -0.61 -1.84
N ARG A 79 -0.59 -1.58 -1.42
CA ARG A 79 -0.41 -3.00 -1.72
C ARG A 79 -0.48 -3.28 -3.22
N GLU A 80 -1.41 -2.66 -3.92
CA GLU A 80 -1.52 -2.79 -5.38
C GLU A 80 -0.26 -2.26 -6.07
N LEU A 81 0.28 -1.12 -5.63
CA LEU A 81 1.52 -0.59 -6.18
C LEU A 81 2.70 -1.56 -5.98
N VAL A 82 2.86 -2.11 -4.77
CA VAL A 82 3.91 -3.10 -4.47
C VAL A 82 3.75 -4.34 -5.35
N ALA A 83 2.52 -4.81 -5.56
CA ALA A 83 2.25 -5.95 -6.45
C ALA A 83 2.69 -5.67 -7.90
N ARG A 84 2.37 -4.48 -8.43
CA ARG A 84 2.78 -4.06 -9.77
C ARG A 84 4.31 -3.98 -9.91
N ILE A 85 4.99 -3.41 -8.90
CA ILE A 85 6.45 -3.33 -8.88
C ILE A 85 7.08 -4.72 -8.84
N ARG A 86 6.59 -5.62 -7.97
CA ARG A 86 7.05 -7.01 -7.89
C ARG A 86 6.91 -7.73 -9.22
N GLU A 87 5.83 -7.49 -9.95
CA GLU A 87 5.62 -8.08 -11.27
C GLU A 87 6.55 -7.49 -12.34
N ALA A 88 6.74 -6.17 -12.36
CA ALA A 88 7.68 -5.51 -13.27
C ALA A 88 9.12 -6.03 -13.07
N VAL A 89 9.58 -6.09 -11.82
CA VAL A 89 10.91 -6.63 -11.48
C VAL A 89 11.04 -8.09 -11.89
N ARG A 90 9.99 -8.90 -11.71
CA ARG A 90 9.99 -10.30 -12.15
C ARG A 90 10.12 -10.42 -13.67
N LYS A 91 9.44 -9.57 -14.44
CA LYS A 91 9.53 -9.53 -15.91
C LYS A 91 10.92 -9.12 -16.38
N GLU A 92 11.55 -8.15 -15.71
CA GLU A 92 12.91 -7.70 -16.01
C GLU A 92 13.97 -8.73 -15.61
N SER A 93 13.77 -9.41 -14.47
CA SER A 93 14.71 -10.40 -13.95
C SER A 93 14.61 -11.76 -14.64
N ALA A 94 13.57 -11.99 -15.46
CA ALA A 94 13.46 -13.20 -16.25
C ALA A 94 14.62 -13.21 -17.27
N PRO A 95 15.50 -14.24 -17.23
CA PRO A 95 16.58 -14.33 -18.20
C PRO A 95 15.97 -14.39 -19.59
N ALA A 96 16.15 -13.34 -20.38
CA ALA A 96 15.92 -13.38 -21.83
C ALA A 96 17.02 -14.23 -22.45
N VAL A 97 17.02 -15.53 -22.16
CA VAL A 97 17.91 -16.51 -22.77
C VAL A 97 17.16 -17.01 -24.01
N PRO A 98 17.62 -16.66 -25.22
CA PRO A 98 17.05 -17.22 -26.43
C PRO A 98 17.11 -18.74 -26.37
N ALA A 99 16.05 -19.41 -26.80
CA ALA A 99 16.06 -20.87 -26.94
C ALA A 99 17.23 -21.26 -27.87
N GLY A 100 18.31 -21.78 -27.30
CA GLY A 100 19.53 -22.15 -28.02
C GLY A 100 20.82 -21.43 -27.59
N ALA A 101 20.76 -20.42 -26.72
CA ALA A 101 21.97 -19.86 -26.12
C ALA A 101 22.50 -20.85 -25.07
N PRO A 102 23.67 -21.50 -25.28
CA PRO A 102 24.25 -22.35 -24.25
C PRO A 102 24.47 -21.49 -23.02
N GLY A 103 23.91 -21.92 -21.88
CA GLY A 103 24.17 -21.25 -20.60
C GLY A 103 25.68 -21.12 -20.40
N ARG A 104 26.13 -20.09 -19.68
CA ARG A 104 27.55 -19.93 -19.34
C ARG A 104 28.02 -21.20 -18.63
N ALA A 105 28.67 -22.09 -19.37
CA ALA A 105 29.25 -23.29 -18.81
C ALA A 105 30.34 -22.82 -17.85
N SER A 106 30.20 -23.14 -16.57
CA SER A 106 31.33 -22.96 -15.64
C SER A 106 32.47 -23.82 -16.19
N PRO A 107 33.63 -23.22 -16.55
CA PRO A 107 34.72 -24.00 -17.10
C PRO A 107 35.09 -25.06 -16.07
N ARG A 108 35.01 -26.34 -16.45
CA ARG A 108 35.54 -27.41 -15.61
C ARG A 108 37.05 -27.24 -15.58
N PRO A 109 37.67 -26.94 -14.42
CA PRO A 109 39.11 -26.82 -14.34
C PRO A 109 39.72 -28.19 -14.66
N GLN A 110 40.36 -28.32 -15.81
CA GLN A 110 41.15 -29.50 -16.13
C GLN A 110 42.51 -29.39 -15.47
N GLY A 111 42.92 -30.44 -14.76
CA GLY A 111 44.25 -30.54 -14.15
C GLY A 111 45.37 -30.53 -15.20
N ALA A 112 46.56 -30.05 -14.82
CA ALA A 112 47.70 -29.88 -15.72
C ALA A 112 48.07 -31.18 -16.47
N PHE A 113 48.07 -32.33 -15.80
CA PHE A 113 48.39 -33.63 -16.41
C PHE A 113 47.36 -34.08 -17.46
N ALA A 114 46.07 -33.73 -17.29
CA ALA A 114 45.04 -34.05 -18.27
C ALA A 114 45.26 -33.27 -19.58
N LYS A 115 45.70 -32.00 -19.48
CA LYS A 115 46.04 -31.17 -20.64
C LYS A 115 47.27 -31.68 -21.39
N ILE A 116 48.30 -32.11 -20.65
CA ILE A 116 49.53 -32.66 -21.23
C ILE A 116 49.23 -33.94 -22.00
N ARG A 117 48.42 -34.85 -21.42
CA ARG A 117 48.04 -36.10 -22.09
C ARG A 117 47.27 -35.83 -23.39
N ALA A 118 46.26 -34.95 -23.36
CA ALA A 118 45.48 -34.61 -24.54
C ALA A 118 46.36 -34.08 -25.70
N GLY A 119 47.33 -33.21 -25.41
CA GLY A 119 48.24 -32.67 -26.42
C GLY A 119 49.27 -33.68 -26.97
N LEU A 120 49.49 -34.81 -26.29
CA LEU A 120 50.36 -35.90 -26.78
C LEU A 120 49.59 -36.93 -27.61
N GLU A 121 48.28 -37.06 -27.41
CA GLU A 121 47.39 -37.96 -28.16
C GLU A 121 46.92 -37.37 -29.51
N GLU A 122 46.99 -36.04 -29.68
CA GLU A 122 46.60 -35.33 -30.91
C GLU A 122 47.71 -35.28 -31.99
N ARG A 123 48.81 -36.03 -31.81
CA ARG A 123 49.96 -36.11 -32.74
C ARG A 123 50.01 -37.45 -33.46
#